data_AF-A0A2N2M924-F1
#
_entry.id   AF-A0A2N2M924-F1
#
_cell.length_a   1.000
_cell.length_b   1.000
_cell.length_c   1.000
_cell.angle_alpha   90.00
_cell.angle_beta   90.00
_cell.angle_gamma   90.00
#
_symmetry.space_group_name_H-M   'P 1'
#
loop_
_entity.id
_entity.type
_entity.pdbx_description
1 polymer ?
#
loop_
_entity_poly.entity_id
_entity_poly.type
_entity_poly.pdbx_seq_one_letter_code
_entity_poly.pdbx_strand_id
1 'polypeptide(L)'
;FNNSLIDINADEPGLYTTPLLIELCFQTAGLWEAGSTGNLGLPHSIGKLQVYRNVINGASIFAEVKPKEINGQLYFDARVIDTKGNVYLDLLNYRTSPQVETPDDQHLMPMKTLVSKKQD
;
A
#
# COMPACT_ATOMS: atom_id res chain seq x y z
N PHE A 1 -15.67 12.42 -1.84
CA PHE A 1 -14.35 12.71 -1.24
C PHE A 1 -14.22 14.21 -1.10
N ASN A 2 -13.86 14.69 0.09
CA ASN A 2 -13.82 16.12 0.39
C ASN A 2 -12.43 16.67 0.03
N ASN A 3 -12.35 17.50 -1.01
CA ASN A 3 -11.08 17.99 -1.57
C ASN A 3 -10.37 19.03 -0.70
N SER A 4 -10.98 19.44 0.42
CA SER A 4 -10.49 20.53 1.28
C SER A 4 -9.33 20.15 2.22
N LEU A 5 -8.87 18.89 2.20
CA LEU A 5 -7.82 18.40 3.11
C LEU A 5 -6.42 18.32 2.46
N ILE A 6 -6.28 18.78 1.22
CA ILE A 6 -5.05 18.60 0.45
C ILE A 6 -4.25 19.91 0.28
N ASP A 7 -4.81 21.05 0.70
CA ASP A 7 -4.13 22.34 0.59
C ASP A 7 -3.24 22.59 1.82
N ILE A 8 -2.07 21.95 1.82
CA ILE A 8 -1.04 22.12 2.85
C ILE A 8 -0.16 23.33 2.51
N ASN A 9 -0.44 24.48 3.15
CA ASN A 9 0.42 25.67 3.14
C ASN A 9 1.79 25.36 3.78
N ALA A 10 2.87 25.89 3.21
CA ALA A 10 4.26 25.57 3.58
C ALA A 10 4.69 25.99 5.00
N ASP A 11 3.91 26.87 5.67
CA ASP A 11 4.24 27.45 6.98
C ASP A 11 3.30 27.03 8.13
N GLU A 12 2.30 26.17 7.88
CA GLU A 12 1.59 25.47 8.97
C GLU A 12 2.25 24.10 9.23
N PRO A 13 2.16 23.53 10.45
CA PRO A 13 2.53 22.14 10.70
C PRO A 13 1.55 21.20 9.99
N GLY A 14 1.64 21.17 8.66
CA GLY A 14 0.87 20.32 7.77
C GLY A 14 1.49 18.94 7.69
N LEU A 15 0.65 17.95 7.39
CA LEU A 15 1.10 16.59 7.18
C LEU A 15 1.98 16.53 5.92
N TYR A 16 3.24 16.09 6.06
CA TYR A 16 4.17 15.93 4.92
C TYR A 16 3.66 14.94 3.86
N THR A 17 2.79 14.01 4.27
CA THR A 17 2.01 13.11 3.40
C THR A 17 0.60 13.02 3.97
N THR A 18 -0.42 12.96 3.12
CA THR A 18 -1.74 12.53 3.61
C THR A 18 -1.62 11.09 4.09
N PRO A 19 -2.04 10.74 5.33
CA PRO A 19 -2.02 9.36 5.85
C PRO A 19 -2.72 8.37 4.91
N LEU A 20 -3.69 8.86 4.13
CA LEU A 20 -4.37 8.08 3.11
C LEU A 20 -3.43 7.53 2.03
N LEU A 21 -2.39 8.28 1.61
CA LEU A 21 -1.50 7.83 0.54
C LEU A 21 -0.66 6.62 0.98
N ILE A 22 -0.13 6.65 2.20
CA ILE A 22 0.64 5.51 2.72
C ILE A 22 -0.27 4.32 3.05
N GLU A 23 -1.50 4.58 3.52
CA GLU A 23 -2.48 3.54 3.82
C GLU A 23 -2.90 2.76 2.57
N LEU A 24 -2.99 3.41 1.41
CA LEU A 24 -3.23 2.72 0.12
C LEU A 24 -2.18 1.63 -0.14
N CYS A 25 -0.90 1.89 0.17
CA CYS A 25 0.16 0.90 0.05
C CYS A 25 -0.03 -0.25 1.03
N PHE A 26 -0.33 0.03 2.30
CA PHE A 26 -0.51 -1.00 3.32
C PHE A 26 -1.68 -1.92 3.03
N GLN A 27 -2.85 -1.35 2.68
CA GLN A 27 -4.03 -2.16 2.38
C GLN A 27 -3.84 -2.98 1.11
N THR A 28 -3.22 -2.41 0.07
CA THR A 28 -2.96 -3.16 -1.17
C THR A 28 -1.98 -4.32 -0.92
N ALA A 29 -0.93 -4.10 -0.14
CA ALA A 29 0.00 -5.15 0.26
C ALA A 29 -0.69 -6.23 1.13
N GLY A 30 -1.50 -5.81 2.10
CA GLY A 30 -2.23 -6.73 2.98
C GLY A 30 -3.26 -7.57 2.24
N LEU A 31 -3.99 -7.01 1.26
CA LEU A 31 -4.90 -7.77 0.40
C LEU A 31 -4.16 -8.81 -0.45
N TRP A 32 -2.98 -8.45 -0.99
CA TRP A 32 -2.14 -9.40 -1.70
C TRP A 32 -1.64 -10.53 -0.79
N GLU A 33 -1.15 -10.18 0.40
CA GLU A 33 -0.68 -11.16 1.40
C GLU A 33 -1.79 -12.12 1.82
N ALA A 34 -2.99 -11.60 2.08
CA ALA A 34 -4.16 -12.39 2.44
C ALA A 34 -4.52 -13.41 1.36
N GLY A 35 -4.49 -12.99 0.09
CA GLY A 35 -4.71 -13.87 -1.04
C GLY A 35 -3.59 -14.90 -1.25
N SER A 36 -2.34 -14.53 -1.00
CA SER A 36 -1.18 -15.40 -1.27
C SER A 36 -0.89 -16.38 -0.13
N THR A 37 -1.16 -16.01 1.12
CA THR A 37 -0.71 -16.74 2.32
C THR A 37 -1.86 -17.25 3.18
N GLY A 38 -3.07 -16.71 3.00
CA GLY A 38 -4.20 -16.95 3.90
C GLY A 38 -4.16 -16.12 5.19
N ASN A 39 -3.15 -15.26 5.39
CA ASN A 39 -2.99 -14.47 6.60
C ASN A 39 -3.13 -12.97 6.34
N LEU A 40 -3.71 -12.24 7.29
CA LEU A 40 -3.63 -10.79 7.33
C LEU A 40 -2.40 -10.38 8.14
N GLY A 41 -1.54 -9.60 7.51
CA GLY A 41 -0.36 -9.03 8.14
C GLY A 41 -0.62 -7.64 8.69
N LEU A 42 -0.15 -7.34 9.91
CA LEU A 42 -0.10 -5.97 10.42
C LEU A 42 1.17 -5.27 9.94
N PRO A 43 1.15 -3.94 9.71
CA PRO A 43 2.36 -3.19 9.45
C PRO A 43 3.40 -3.40 10.54
N HIS A 44 4.58 -3.90 10.18
CA HIS A 44 5.65 -4.17 11.12
C HIS A 44 6.82 -3.19 10.98
N SER A 45 7.31 -3.00 9.75
CA SER A 45 8.43 -2.09 9.50
C SER A 45 8.43 -1.54 8.09
N ILE A 46 8.97 -0.33 7.93
CA ILE A 46 9.23 0.31 6.65
C ILE A 46 10.74 0.50 6.52
N GLY A 47 11.34 0.00 5.43
CA GLY A 47 12.76 0.22 5.18
C GLY A 47 13.06 1.65 4.72
N LYS A 48 12.31 2.14 3.73
CA LYS A 48 12.42 3.53 3.25
C LYS A 48 11.05 4.07 2.83
N LEU A 49 10.78 5.31 3.21
CA LEU A 49 9.65 6.10 2.75
C LEU A 49 10.18 7.36 2.06
N GLN A 50 9.75 7.61 0.83
CA GLN A 50 10.06 8.83 0.10
C GLN A 50 8.75 9.49 -0.33
N VAL A 51 8.54 10.72 0.11
CA VAL A 51 7.33 11.50 -0.20
C VAL A 51 7.70 12.62 -1.14
N TYR A 52 6.98 12.74 -2.24
CA TYR A 52 7.17 13.81 -3.22
C TYR A 52 6.13 14.89 -2.99
N ARG A 53 6.57 16.15 -2.96
CA ARG A 53 5.67 17.31 -2.84
C ARG A 53 4.99 17.57 -4.17
N ASN A 54 4.03 16.72 -4.52
CA ASN A 54 3.15 16.90 -5.67
C ASN A 54 1.78 17.40 -5.21
N VAL A 55 1.24 18.36 -5.94
CA VAL A 55 -0.13 18.83 -5.73
C VAL A 55 -1.08 17.76 -6.24
N ILE A 56 -2.03 17.31 -5.40
CA ILE A 56 -3.08 16.41 -5.87
C ILE A 56 -3.93 17.17 -6.87
N ASN A 57 -3.89 16.70 -8.12
CA ASN A 57 -4.40 17.38 -9.30
C ASN A 57 -5.82 16.93 -9.69
N GLY A 58 -6.52 16.22 -8.78
CA GLY A 58 -7.84 15.65 -9.01
C GLY A 58 -7.86 14.40 -9.89
N ALA A 59 -6.71 13.92 -10.38
CA ALA A 59 -6.63 12.63 -11.08
C ALA A 59 -6.82 11.46 -10.11
N SER A 60 -7.28 10.32 -10.65
CA SER A 60 -7.36 9.08 -9.87
C SER A 60 -5.97 8.64 -9.45
N ILE A 61 -5.85 8.27 -8.17
CA ILE A 61 -4.62 7.81 -7.52
C ILE A 61 -4.73 6.32 -7.23
N PHE A 62 -3.63 5.59 -7.43
CA PHE A 62 -3.52 4.16 -7.21
C PHE A 62 -2.24 3.82 -6.45
N ALA A 63 -2.27 2.73 -5.69
CA ALA A 63 -1.06 2.09 -5.18
C ALA A 63 -0.68 0.91 -6.07
N GLU A 64 0.55 0.91 -6.55
CA GLU A 64 1.16 -0.27 -7.18
C GLU A 64 2.03 -0.96 -6.13
N VAL A 65 1.76 -2.23 -5.85
CA VAL A 65 2.52 -3.03 -4.88
C VAL A 65 3.20 -4.20 -5.58
N LYS A 66 4.49 -4.38 -5.28
CA LYS A 66 5.33 -5.47 -5.77
C LYS A 66 5.79 -6.32 -4.58
N PRO A 67 5.24 -7.53 -4.41
CA PRO A 67 5.73 -8.47 -3.42
C PRO A 67 7.13 -8.98 -3.82
N LYS A 68 7.96 -9.27 -2.82
CA LYS A 68 9.25 -9.92 -2.96
C LYS A 68 9.42 -10.92 -1.83
N GLU A 69 10.00 -12.07 -2.15
CA GLU A 69 10.41 -13.03 -1.14
C GLU A 69 11.94 -13.09 -1.09
N ILE A 70 12.53 -12.92 0.09
CA ILE A 70 13.97 -12.99 0.31
C ILE A 70 14.20 -13.86 1.53
N ASN A 71 14.89 -14.99 1.36
CA ASN A 71 15.16 -15.96 2.43
C ASN A 71 13.89 -16.42 3.17
N GLY A 72 12.79 -16.66 2.45
CA GLY A 72 11.50 -17.06 3.03
C GLY A 72 10.78 -15.96 3.82
N GLN A 73 11.23 -14.72 3.71
CA GLN A 73 10.58 -13.55 4.31
C GLN A 73 9.93 -12.72 3.21
N LEU A 74 8.67 -12.31 3.45
CA LEU A 74 7.89 -11.50 2.53
C LEU A 74 8.17 -10.01 2.75
N TYR A 75 8.38 -9.30 1.65
CA TYR A 75 8.60 -7.86 1.59
C TYR A 75 7.73 -7.26 0.49
N PHE A 76 7.47 -5.97 0.60
CA PHE A 76 6.74 -5.22 -0.40
C PHE A 76 7.48 -3.93 -0.74
N ASP A 77 7.63 -3.68 -2.04
CA ASP A 77 7.85 -2.32 -2.53
C ASP A 77 6.53 -1.80 -3.08
N ALA A 78 6.24 -0.53 -2.82
CA ALA A 78 5.03 0.10 -3.30
C ALA A 78 5.30 1.52 -3.79
N ARG A 79 4.41 2.01 -4.65
CA ARG A 79 4.36 3.42 -5.03
C ARG A 79 2.93 3.87 -5.18
N VAL A 80 2.72 5.15 -4.91
CA VAL A 80 1.45 5.84 -5.15
C VAL A 80 1.60 6.70 -6.38
N ILE A 81 0.80 6.42 -7.41
CA ILE A 81 0.83 7.11 -8.70
C ILE A 81 -0.55 7.62 -9.10
N ASP A 82 -0.62 8.65 -9.93
CA ASP A 82 -1.84 8.98 -10.66
C ASP A 82 -1.86 8.38 -12.08
N THR A 83 -2.98 8.56 -12.78
CA THR A 83 -3.15 8.12 -14.18
C THR A 83 -2.20 8.78 -15.19
N LYS A 84 -1.50 9.86 -14.80
CA LYS A 84 -0.51 10.56 -15.62
C LYS A 84 0.91 10.10 -15.31
N GLY A 85 1.09 9.18 -14.36
CA GLY A 85 2.38 8.65 -13.93
C GLY A 85 3.11 9.54 -12.92
N ASN A 86 2.46 10.56 -12.34
CA ASN A 86 3.08 11.34 -11.27
C ASN A 86 3.18 10.47 -10.02
N VAL A 87 4.36 10.42 -9.41
CA VAL A 87 4.61 9.64 -8.20
C VAL A 87 4.46 10.54 -6.97
N TYR A 88 3.61 10.15 -6.03
CA TYR A 88 3.37 10.89 -4.78
C TYR A 88 4.18 10.32 -3.61
N LEU A 89 4.41 9.00 -3.63
CA LEU A 89 5.08 8.29 -2.56
C LEU A 89 5.75 7.03 -3.11
N ASP A 90 6.98 6.75 -2.69
CA ASP A 90 7.63 5.44 -2.81
C ASP A 90 7.83 4.85 -1.41
N LEU A 91 7.51 3.56 -1.27
CA LEU A 91 7.66 2.75 -0.07
C LEU A 91 8.52 1.54 -0.42
N LEU A 92 9.67 1.37 0.23
CA LEU A 92 10.58 0.26 -0.06
C LEU A 92 10.79 -0.61 1.17
N ASN A 93 10.91 -1.92 0.93
CA ASN A 93 11.14 -2.93 1.95
C ASN A 93 10.13 -2.85 3.11
N TYR A 94 8.85 -2.65 2.78
CA TYR A 94 7.75 -2.77 3.73
C TYR A 94 7.58 -4.24 4.14
N ARG A 95 7.38 -4.47 5.43
CA ARG A 95 7.18 -5.79 6.01
C ARG A 95 5.97 -5.80 6.91
N THR A 96 5.30 -6.93 6.91
CA THR A 96 4.19 -7.24 7.79
C THR A 96 4.60 -8.26 8.86
N SER A 97 3.80 -8.35 9.92
CA SER A 97 3.84 -9.46 10.87
C SER A 97 2.50 -10.19 10.82
N PRO A 98 2.49 -11.54 10.82
CA PRO A 98 1.26 -12.30 10.78
C PRO A 98 0.42 -12.01 12.02
N GLN A 99 -0.89 -11.89 11.83
CA GLN A 99 -1.83 -11.91 12.95
C GLN A 99 -1.93 -13.31 13.56
N VAL A 100 -2.20 -13.36 14.87
CA VAL A 100 -2.40 -14.63 15.59
C VAL A 100 -3.71 -15.30 15.17
N GLU A 101 -4.75 -14.51 14.92
CA GLU A 101 -6.02 -14.99 14.40
C GLU A 101 -6.10 -14.72 12.90
N THR A 102 -6.40 -15.77 12.14
CA THR A 102 -6.55 -15.72 10.68
C THR A 102 -8.03 -15.67 10.33
N PRO A 103 -8.44 -14.85 9.33
CA PRO A 103 -9.82 -14.85 8.87
C PRO A 103 -10.26 -16.22 8.34
N ASP A 104 -11.57 -16.47 8.36
CA ASP A 104 -12.15 -17.62 7.66
C ASP A 104 -11.79 -17.56 6.17
N ASP A 105 -11.42 -18.72 5.64
CA ASP A 105 -11.05 -18.96 4.25
C ASP A 105 -12.11 -18.48 3.25
N GLN A 106 -13.39 -18.57 3.61
CA GLN A 106 -14.48 -18.05 2.76
C GLN A 106 -14.35 -16.54 2.53
N HIS A 107 -13.91 -15.78 3.53
CA HIS A 107 -13.72 -14.33 3.42
C HIS A 107 -12.48 -13.95 2.59
N LEU A 108 -11.50 -14.86 2.50
CA LEU A 108 -10.27 -14.66 1.73
C LEU A 108 -10.40 -15.05 0.25
N MET A 109 -11.45 -15.79 -0.11
CA MET A 109 -11.66 -16.32 -1.46
C MET A 109 -11.57 -15.27 -2.58
N PRO A 110 -12.10 -14.03 -2.42
CA PRO A 110 -11.92 -12.99 -3.44
C PRO A 110 -10.45 -12.65 -3.67
N MET A 111 -9.65 -12.54 -2.60
CA MET A 111 -8.22 -12.20 -2.69
C MET A 111 -7.41 -13.36 -3.26
N LYS A 112 -7.70 -14.60 -2.84
CA LYS A 112 -7.08 -15.81 -3.41
C LYS A 112 -7.28 -15.85 -4.94
N THR A 113 -8.50 -15.58 -5.40
CA THR A 113 -8.82 -15.54 -6.84
C THR A 113 -8.03 -14.47 -7.60
N LEU A 114 -7.85 -13.28 -7.01
CA LEU A 114 -7.11 -12.18 -7.63
C LEU A 114 -5.60 -12.48 -7.74
N VAL A 115 -5.02 -13.15 -6.74
CA VAL A 115 -3.59 -13.48 -6.71
C VAL A 115 -3.27 -14.69 -7.61
N SER A 116 -4.14 -15.70 -7.68
CA SER A 116 -3.90 -16.91 -8.48
C SER A 116 -3.95 -16.72 -10.00
N LYS A 117 -4.59 -15.65 -10.50
CA LYS A 117 -4.71 -15.37 -11.95
C LYS A 117 -3.41 -14.94 -12.66
N LYS A 118 -2.25 -15.08 -12.02
CA LYS A 118 -0.94 -14.66 -12.56
C LYS A 118 -0.10 -15.80 -13.16
N GLN A 119 -0.73 -16.93 -13.50
CA GLN A 119 -0.11 -18.03 -14.25
C GLN A 119 -0.85 -18.22 -15.57
N ASP A 120 -0.64 -17.32 -16.53
CA ASP A 120 -0.86 -17.52 -17.96
C ASP A 120 0.21 -16.73 -18.74
#